data_AF-A0A7W1NUU2-F1
#
_entry.id   AF-A0A7W1NUU2-F1
#
_cell.length_a   1.000
_cell.length_b   1.000
_cell.length_c   1.000
_cell.angle_alpha   90.00
_cell.angle_beta   90.00
_cell.angle_gamma   90.00
#
_symmetry.space_group_name_H-M   'P 1'
#
loop_
_entity.id
_entity.type
_entity.pdbx_description
1 polymer ?
#
loop_
_entity_poly.entity_id
_entity_poly.type
_entity_poly.pdbx_seq_one_letter_code
_entity_poly.pdbx_strand_id
1 'polypeptide(L)'
;MADERQRQLMQEALDQSLAPELLEKLRQQLDSDPQGSQQFNRLKRVDDMLRNAPHERAPARLALGIMAKLAQTMNPRQLNSSSSAAVALGLAMVVMVALPVLTVAISLFLSAMGSAAALNAILQQIANLLALVVGLLDALVEGAQSVLKSYPQAPLLILSVTPIILYWLLKAIEGDKDNEEKGG
;
A
#
# COMPACT_ATOMS: atom_id res chain seq x y z
N MET A 1 -31.03 8.74 -10.17
CA MET A 1 -30.44 7.50 -10.72
C MET A 1 -30.33 7.51 -12.25
N ALA A 2 -31.33 7.95 -13.03
CA ALA A 2 -31.20 8.02 -14.51
C ALA A 2 -30.15 9.04 -14.98
N ASP A 3 -30.11 10.20 -14.32
CA ASP A 3 -29.22 11.32 -14.65
C ASP A 3 -27.73 11.01 -14.39
N GLU A 4 -27.42 10.17 -13.39
CA GLU A 4 -26.03 9.75 -13.09
C GLU A 4 -25.47 8.80 -14.14
N ARG A 5 -26.27 7.84 -14.63
CA ARG A 5 -25.85 6.93 -15.72
C ARG A 5 -25.64 7.69 -17.02
N GLN A 6 -26.50 8.67 -17.31
CA GLN A 6 -26.36 9.51 -18.50
C GLN A 6 -25.06 10.32 -18.46
N ARG A 7 -24.70 10.90 -17.31
CA ARG A 7 -23.42 11.61 -17.13
C ARG A 7 -22.22 10.69 -17.31
N GLN A 8 -22.29 9.45 -16.83
CA GLN A 8 -21.23 8.47 -17.00
C GLN A 8 -21.02 8.13 -18.48
N LEU A 9 -22.10 7.89 -19.23
CA LEU A 9 -22.01 7.62 -20.68
C LEU A 9 -21.47 8.82 -21.47
N MET A 10 -21.80 10.05 -21.05
CA MET A 10 -21.21 11.27 -21.63
C MET A 10 -19.70 11.37 -21.38
N GLN A 11 -19.23 10.98 -20.19
CA GLN A 11 -17.80 10.98 -19.88
C GLN A 11 -17.05 9.91 -20.66
N GLU A 12 -17.57 8.69 -20.70
CA GLU A 12 -16.99 7.58 -21.48
C GLU A 12 -16.94 7.89 -23.00
N ALA A 13 -17.89 8.68 -23.50
CA ALA A 13 -17.87 9.17 -24.89
C ALA A 13 -16.77 10.21 -25.14
N LEU A 14 -16.44 11.07 -24.17
CA LEU A 14 -15.34 12.04 -24.28
C LEU A 14 -13.97 11.35 -24.20
N ASP A 15 -13.85 10.33 -23.35
CA ASP A 15 -12.65 9.51 -23.18
C ASP A 15 -12.40 8.51 -24.32
N GLN A 16 -13.26 8.49 -25.35
CA GLN A 16 -13.19 7.55 -26.49
C GLN A 16 -13.23 6.05 -26.07
N SER A 17 -13.74 5.76 -24.88
CA SER A 17 -13.82 4.40 -24.31
C SER A 17 -15.18 3.74 -24.52
N LEU A 18 -16.16 4.49 -25.02
CA LEU A 18 -17.53 4.02 -25.22
C LEU A 18 -17.68 3.16 -26.49
N ALA A 19 -18.38 2.03 -26.38
CA ALA A 19 -18.71 1.17 -27.51
C ALA A 19 -19.58 1.90 -28.55
N PRO A 20 -19.41 1.64 -29.86
CA PRO A 20 -20.09 2.37 -30.94
C PRO A 20 -21.63 2.27 -30.86
N GLU A 21 -22.15 1.14 -30.43
CA GLU A 21 -23.61 0.92 -30.25
C GLU A 21 -24.20 1.77 -29.11
N LEU A 22 -23.42 2.02 -28.05
CA LEU A 22 -23.85 2.85 -26.92
C LEU A 22 -23.74 4.33 -27.25
N LEU A 23 -22.78 4.70 -28.10
CA LEU A 23 -22.61 6.06 -28.61
C LEU A 23 -23.81 6.50 -29.45
N GLU A 24 -24.32 5.63 -30.33
CA GLU A 24 -25.53 5.91 -31.10
C GLU A 24 -26.77 6.09 -30.21
N LYS A 25 -26.92 5.23 -29.19
CA LYS A 25 -28.00 5.37 -28.19
C LYS A 25 -27.89 6.66 -27.40
N LEU A 26 -26.68 7.04 -27.00
CA LEU A 26 -26.43 8.31 -26.30
C LEU A 26 -26.78 9.51 -27.20
N ARG A 27 -26.45 9.48 -28.49
CA ARG A 27 -26.82 10.53 -29.45
C ARG A 27 -28.34 10.65 -29.60
N GLN A 28 -29.04 9.54 -29.79
CA GLN A 28 -30.51 9.54 -29.87
C GLN A 28 -31.17 10.10 -28.61
N GLN A 29 -30.60 9.81 -27.44
CA GLN A 29 -31.06 10.36 -26.17
C GLN A 29 -30.77 11.86 -26.03
N LEU A 30 -29.58 12.31 -26.46
CA LEU A 30 -29.20 13.73 -26.47
C LEU A 30 -30.02 14.56 -27.47
N ASP A 31 -30.44 13.97 -28.59
CA ASP A 31 -31.34 14.62 -29.56
C ASP A 31 -32.74 14.85 -28.99
N SER A 32 -33.16 13.98 -28.06
CA SER A 32 -34.44 14.08 -27.35
C SER A 32 -34.38 15.01 -26.13
N ASP A 33 -33.18 15.32 -25.64
CA ASP A 33 -32.93 16.16 -24.46
C ASP A 33 -32.09 17.42 -24.82
N PRO A 34 -32.74 18.57 -25.07
CA PRO A 34 -32.05 19.81 -25.42
C PRO A 34 -31.17 20.37 -24.29
N GLN A 35 -31.40 19.98 -23.03
CA GLN A 35 -30.55 20.41 -21.91
C GLN A 35 -29.28 19.54 -21.83
N GLY A 36 -29.42 18.22 -21.93
CA GLY A 36 -28.31 17.28 -21.97
C GLY A 36 -27.36 17.50 -23.15
N SER A 37 -27.89 17.80 -24.34
CA SER A 37 -27.08 18.12 -25.52
C SER A 37 -26.26 19.40 -25.36
N GLN A 38 -26.82 20.45 -24.76
CA GLN A 38 -26.07 21.67 -24.45
C GLN A 38 -24.95 21.42 -23.44
N GLN A 39 -25.20 20.59 -22.43
CA GLN A 39 -24.19 20.22 -21.44
C GLN A 39 -23.05 19.41 -22.07
N PHE A 40 -23.38 18.39 -22.88
CA PHE A 40 -22.41 17.57 -23.59
C PHE A 40 -21.55 18.41 -24.56
N ASN A 41 -22.16 19.36 -25.29
CA ASN A 41 -21.44 20.27 -26.18
C ASN A 41 -20.48 21.21 -25.44
N ARG A 42 -20.84 21.66 -24.22
CA ARG A 42 -19.94 22.45 -23.37
C ARG A 42 -18.75 21.61 -22.91
N LEU A 43 -18.98 20.38 -22.46
CA LEU A 43 -17.93 19.47 -22.03
C LEU A 43 -16.98 19.13 -23.18
N LYS A 44 -17.51 18.82 -24.36
CA LYS A 44 -16.71 18.57 -25.56
C LYS A 44 -15.85 19.77 -25.95
N ARG A 45 -16.39 20.99 -25.88
CA ARG A 45 -15.61 22.21 -26.15
C ARG A 45 -14.48 22.41 -25.14
N VAL A 46 -14.68 22.08 -23.88
CA VAL A 46 -13.62 22.13 -22.85
C VAL A 46 -12.57 21.07 -23.11
N ASP A 47 -12.98 19.84 -23.43
CA ASP A 47 -12.06 18.75 -23.78
C ASP A 47 -11.20 19.11 -25.00
N ASP A 48 -11.82 19.59 -26.08
CA ASP A 48 -11.11 20.07 -27.27
C ASP A 48 -10.14 21.22 -26.95
N MET A 49 -10.50 22.11 -26.00
CA MET A 49 -9.64 23.21 -25.57
C MET A 49 -8.43 22.73 -24.76
N LEU A 50 -8.62 21.73 -23.89
CA LEU A 50 -7.54 21.12 -23.11
C LEU A 50 -6.63 20.26 -23.99
N ARG A 51 -7.21 19.52 -24.93
CA ARG A 51 -6.48 18.65 -25.85
C ARG A 51 -5.63 19.44 -26.85
N ASN A 52 -6.12 20.60 -27.28
CA ASN A 52 -5.40 21.51 -28.17
C ASN A 52 -4.68 22.64 -27.43
N ALA A 53 -4.67 22.63 -26.10
CA ALA A 53 -3.93 23.63 -25.32
C ALA A 53 -2.44 23.56 -25.73
N PRO A 54 -1.78 24.72 -25.92
CA PRO A 54 -0.35 24.74 -26.22
C PRO A 54 0.37 24.01 -25.10
N HIS A 55 0.98 22.88 -25.43
CA HIS A 55 1.72 22.08 -24.48
C HIS A 55 2.94 22.90 -24.07
N GLU A 56 2.89 23.53 -22.90
CA GLU A 56 4.07 24.14 -22.29
C GLU A 56 5.07 23.02 -22.04
N ARG A 57 6.13 22.98 -22.86
CA ARG A 57 7.29 22.15 -22.56
C ARG A 57 7.80 22.57 -21.20
N ALA A 58 7.72 21.66 -20.25
CA ALA A 58 8.30 21.88 -18.93
C ALA A 58 9.74 22.37 -19.12
N PRO A 59 10.11 23.55 -18.59
CA PRO A 59 11.47 24.05 -18.72
C PRO A 59 12.41 22.99 -18.16
N ALA A 60 13.48 22.65 -18.89
CA ALA A 60 14.46 21.65 -18.46
C ALA A 60 15.02 21.94 -17.05
N ARG A 61 14.97 23.20 -16.61
CA ARG A 61 15.29 23.65 -15.26
C ARG A 61 14.33 23.14 -14.18
N LEU A 62 13.04 22.96 -14.46
CA LEU A 62 12.11 22.31 -13.53
C LEU A 62 12.38 20.81 -13.42
N ALA A 63 12.70 20.13 -14.52
CA ALA A 63 13.11 18.73 -14.46
C ALA A 63 14.41 18.56 -13.64
N LEU A 64 15.39 19.45 -13.84
CA LEU A 64 16.61 19.48 -13.03
C LEU A 64 16.34 19.86 -11.57
N GLY A 65 15.43 20.79 -11.31
CA GLY A 65 15.03 21.18 -9.96
C GLY A 65 14.29 20.06 -9.23
N ILE A 66 13.38 19.37 -9.93
CA ILE A 66 12.69 18.19 -9.43
C ILE A 66 13.69 17.06 -9.23
N MET A 67 14.59 16.76 -10.18
CA MET A 67 15.63 15.74 -10.03
C MET A 67 16.61 16.06 -8.90
N ALA A 68 16.98 17.33 -8.69
CA ALA A 68 17.83 17.74 -7.58
C ALA A 68 17.09 17.60 -6.24
N LYS A 69 15.80 17.95 -6.19
CA LYS A 69 14.95 17.76 -5.01
C LYS A 69 14.68 16.28 -4.77
N LEU A 70 14.47 15.50 -5.83
CA LEU A 70 14.30 14.05 -5.80
C LEU A 70 15.60 13.38 -5.36
N ALA A 71 16.77 13.85 -5.80
CA ALA A 71 18.07 13.34 -5.36
C ALA A 71 18.41 13.75 -3.92
N GLN A 72 17.90 14.89 -3.45
CA GLN A 72 17.97 15.24 -2.02
C GLN A 72 17.02 14.38 -1.17
N THR A 73 15.83 14.04 -1.68
CA THR A 73 14.86 13.19 -0.96
C THR A 73 15.12 11.68 -1.14
N MET A 74 15.73 11.29 -2.26
CA MET A 74 16.25 9.96 -2.57
C MET A 74 17.75 10.04 -2.36
N ASN A 75 18.16 10.10 -1.11
CA ASN A 75 19.52 9.73 -0.75
C ASN A 75 19.54 8.19 -0.76
N PRO A 76 20.07 7.50 -1.81
CA PRO A 76 20.00 6.04 -1.91
C PRO A 76 20.81 5.32 -0.82
N ARG A 77 21.55 6.06 0.01
CA ARG A 77 22.22 5.55 1.21
C ARG A 77 21.27 5.15 2.35
N GLN A 78 19.97 5.43 2.26
CA GLN A 78 19.00 5.04 3.30
C GLN A 78 18.18 3.78 2.99
N LEU A 79 18.27 3.18 1.79
CA LEU A 79 17.39 2.07 1.43
C LEU A 79 17.97 0.66 1.62
N ASN A 80 19.29 0.48 1.71
CA ASN A 80 19.85 -0.87 1.72
C ASN A 80 20.82 -1.08 2.89
N SER A 81 20.27 -1.37 4.08
CA SER A 81 20.87 -2.25 5.11
C SER A 81 20.09 -2.24 6.43
N SER A 82 19.30 -1.20 6.70
CA SER A 82 18.37 -1.15 7.85
C SER A 82 17.07 -1.93 7.62
N SER A 83 16.76 -2.23 6.35
CA SER A 83 15.49 -2.85 5.97
C SER A 83 15.45 -4.36 6.24
N SER A 84 16.54 -5.13 6.08
CA SER A 84 16.44 -6.60 6.20
C SER A 84 16.12 -7.08 7.63
N ALA A 85 16.66 -6.43 8.66
CA ALA A 85 16.40 -6.80 10.07
C ALA A 85 15.02 -6.33 10.55
N ALA A 86 14.61 -5.10 10.19
CA ALA A 86 13.27 -4.60 10.49
C ALA A 86 12.18 -5.36 9.71
N VAL A 87 12.47 -5.73 8.45
CA VAL A 87 11.61 -6.60 7.63
C VAL A 87 11.58 -8.01 8.19
N ALA A 88 12.71 -8.59 8.63
CA ALA A 88 12.72 -9.91 9.25
C ALA A 88 11.93 -9.96 10.57
N LEU A 89 12.06 -8.92 11.41
CA LEU A 89 11.26 -8.79 12.63
C LEU A 89 9.78 -8.57 12.32
N GLY A 90 9.46 -7.71 11.34
CA GLY A 90 8.09 -7.53 10.86
C GLY A 90 7.50 -8.82 10.32
N LEU A 91 8.28 -9.60 9.57
CA LEU A 91 7.87 -10.86 8.96
C LEU A 91 7.71 -11.95 10.02
N ALA A 92 8.58 -12.00 11.04
CA ALA A 92 8.43 -12.90 12.18
C ALA A 92 7.14 -12.60 12.98
N MET A 93 6.83 -11.32 13.19
CA MET A 93 5.58 -10.90 13.84
C MET A 93 4.34 -11.25 13.00
N VAL A 94 4.41 -11.06 11.68
CA VAL A 94 3.35 -11.46 10.76
C VAL A 94 3.15 -12.98 10.77
N VAL A 95 4.22 -13.77 10.74
CA VAL A 95 4.15 -15.24 10.78
C VAL A 95 3.57 -15.73 12.12
N MET A 96 3.94 -15.08 13.22
CA MET A 96 3.42 -15.41 14.57
C MET A 96 1.91 -15.18 14.67
N VAL A 97 1.37 -14.19 13.97
CA VAL A 97 -0.09 -13.94 13.89
C VAL A 97 -0.76 -14.80 12.80
N ALA A 98 -0.08 -15.08 11.69
CA ALA A 98 -0.64 -15.84 10.58
C ALA A 98 -0.90 -17.31 10.92
N LEU A 99 -0.03 -17.94 11.73
CA LEU A 99 -0.18 -19.34 12.15
C LEU A 99 -1.50 -19.63 12.92
N PRO A 100 -1.87 -18.87 13.97
CA PRO A 100 -3.14 -19.07 14.66
C PRO A 100 -4.35 -18.74 13.76
N VAL A 101 -4.25 -17.75 12.87
CA VAL A 101 -5.32 -17.44 11.90
C VAL A 101 -5.53 -18.60 10.93
N LEU A 102 -4.46 -19.21 10.44
CA LEU A 102 -4.52 -20.30 9.47
C LEU A 102 -5.08 -21.58 10.11
N THR A 103 -4.69 -21.89 11.35
CA THR A 103 -5.27 -23.02 12.10
C THR A 103 -6.76 -22.84 12.36
N VAL A 104 -7.20 -21.62 12.71
CA VAL A 104 -8.62 -21.31 12.84
C VAL A 104 -9.33 -21.42 11.49
N ALA A 105 -8.79 -20.86 10.42
CA ALA A 105 -9.38 -20.96 9.08
C ALA A 105 -9.55 -22.41 8.61
N ILE A 106 -8.56 -23.27 8.86
CA ILE A 106 -8.66 -24.72 8.58
C ILE A 106 -9.77 -25.35 9.43
N SER A 107 -9.84 -25.06 10.73
CA SER A 107 -10.90 -25.60 11.59
C SER A 107 -12.31 -25.17 11.15
N LEU A 108 -12.44 -23.91 10.69
CA LEU A 108 -13.68 -23.34 10.17
C LEU A 108 -14.09 -24.02 8.87
N PHE A 109 -13.13 -24.24 7.97
CA PHE A 109 -13.35 -24.93 6.70
C PHE A 109 -13.79 -26.39 6.92
N LEU A 110 -13.11 -27.14 7.79
CA LEU A 110 -13.51 -28.50 8.15
C LEU A 110 -14.89 -28.55 8.83
N SER A 111 -15.21 -27.56 9.67
CA SER A 111 -16.49 -27.50 10.39
C SER A 111 -17.65 -27.13 9.45
N ALA A 112 -17.43 -26.20 8.51
CA ALA A 112 -18.44 -25.73 7.57
C ALA A 112 -18.90 -26.80 6.59
N MET A 113 -18.08 -27.83 6.30
CA MET A 113 -18.49 -28.98 5.50
C MET A 113 -19.51 -29.90 6.22
N GLY A 114 -19.74 -29.73 7.53
CA GLY A 114 -20.42 -30.73 8.36
C GLY A 114 -21.86 -30.45 8.81
N SER A 115 -22.26 -29.23 9.22
CA SER A 115 -23.65 -28.93 9.66
C SER A 115 -23.87 -27.46 10.04
N ALA A 116 -25.13 -27.04 10.20
CA ALA A 116 -25.51 -25.72 10.73
C ALA A 116 -25.03 -25.45 12.18
N ALA A 117 -24.68 -26.48 12.96
CA ALA A 117 -24.07 -26.33 14.28
C ALA A 117 -22.63 -25.77 14.21
N ALA A 118 -21.98 -25.91 13.06
CA ALA A 118 -20.66 -25.34 12.82
C ALA A 118 -20.68 -23.82 12.97
N LEU A 119 -21.71 -23.12 12.50
CA LEU A 119 -21.79 -21.66 12.50
C LEU A 119 -21.62 -21.05 13.91
N ASN A 120 -22.16 -21.71 14.93
CA ASN A 120 -22.01 -21.25 16.32
C ASN A 120 -20.59 -21.50 16.84
N ALA A 121 -19.99 -22.64 16.48
CA ALA A 121 -18.57 -22.89 16.75
C ALA A 121 -17.66 -21.88 16.03
N ILE A 122 -18.00 -21.49 14.80
CA ILE A 122 -17.29 -20.45 14.03
C ILE A 122 -17.27 -19.12 14.78
N LEU A 123 -18.43 -18.65 15.26
CA LEU A 123 -18.55 -17.40 16.00
C LEU A 123 -17.76 -17.42 17.30
N GLN A 124 -17.82 -18.53 18.04
CA GLN A 124 -17.05 -18.71 19.27
C GLN A 124 -15.54 -18.71 19.00
N GLN A 125 -15.10 -19.36 17.92
CA GLN A 125 -13.70 -19.43 17.49
C GLN A 125 -13.16 -18.04 17.11
N ILE A 126 -13.97 -17.23 16.40
CA ILE A 126 -13.61 -15.85 16.02
C ILE A 126 -13.48 -14.98 17.28
N ALA A 127 -14.38 -15.10 18.24
CA ALA A 127 -14.31 -14.37 19.50
C ALA A 127 -13.03 -14.72 20.29
N ASN A 128 -12.66 -16.01 20.36
CA ASN A 128 -11.44 -16.46 21.00
C ASN A 128 -10.17 -15.97 20.29
N LEU A 129 -10.18 -15.95 18.95
CA LEU A 129 -9.06 -15.42 18.17
C LEU A 129 -8.89 -13.92 18.41
N LEU A 130 -9.98 -13.15 18.42
CA LEU A 130 -9.96 -11.73 18.75
C LEU A 130 -9.42 -11.48 20.16
N ALA A 131 -9.88 -12.25 21.14
CA ALA A 131 -9.37 -12.14 22.51
C ALA A 131 -7.86 -12.45 22.61
N LEU A 132 -7.38 -13.44 21.86
CA LEU A 132 -5.96 -13.78 21.80
C LEU A 132 -5.13 -12.66 21.15
N VAL A 133 -5.61 -12.07 20.06
CA VAL A 133 -4.95 -10.94 19.40
C VAL A 133 -4.89 -9.72 20.32
N VAL A 134 -5.97 -9.42 21.03
CA VAL A 134 -6.00 -8.33 22.02
C VAL A 134 -5.02 -8.60 23.15
N GLY A 135 -4.99 -9.82 23.70
CA GLY A 135 -4.04 -10.18 24.76
C GLY A 135 -2.57 -10.12 24.30
N LEU A 136 -2.29 -10.49 23.05
CA LEU A 136 -0.95 -10.36 22.47
C LEU A 136 -0.54 -8.89 22.33
N LEU A 137 -1.45 -8.03 21.89
CA LEU A 137 -1.21 -6.59 21.77
C LEU A 137 -0.99 -5.94 23.14
N ASP A 138 -1.79 -6.29 24.14
CA ASP A 138 -1.61 -5.81 25.51
C ASP A 138 -0.25 -6.23 26.08
N ALA A 139 0.13 -7.52 25.92
CA ALA A 139 1.44 -8.00 26.37
C ALA A 139 2.61 -7.31 25.64
N LEU A 140 2.46 -7.01 24.35
CA LEU A 140 3.47 -6.29 23.58
C LEU A 140 3.62 -4.84 24.05
N VAL A 141 2.48 -4.15 24.26
CA VAL A 141 2.45 -2.77 24.74
C VAL A 141 2.99 -2.68 26.16
N GLU A 142 2.58 -3.59 27.04
CA GLU A 142 3.02 -3.64 28.43
C GLU A 142 4.51 -4.01 28.51
N GLY A 143 4.99 -4.92 27.67
CA GLY A 143 6.41 -5.23 27.51
C GLY A 143 7.22 -4.01 27.05
N ALA A 144 6.74 -3.29 26.04
CA ALA A 144 7.40 -2.08 25.54
C ALA A 144 7.41 -0.96 26.60
N GLN A 145 6.29 -0.75 27.30
CA GLN A 145 6.18 0.23 28.39
C GLN A 145 7.04 -0.16 29.60
N SER A 146 7.12 -1.45 29.93
CA SER A 146 7.96 -1.97 31.01
C SER A 146 9.45 -1.74 30.73
N VAL A 147 9.89 -2.00 29.50
CA VAL A 147 11.26 -1.73 29.06
C VAL A 147 11.54 -0.23 29.09
N LEU A 148 10.61 0.61 28.63
CA LEU A 148 10.76 2.07 28.69
C LEU A 148 10.79 2.60 30.14
N LYS A 149 9.99 2.03 31.04
CA LYS A 149 9.94 2.44 32.46
C LYS A 149 11.19 1.99 33.21
N SER A 150 11.63 0.75 33.00
CA SER A 150 12.80 0.17 33.67
C SER A 150 14.09 0.78 33.14
N TYR A 151 14.10 1.14 31.86
CA TYR A 151 15.24 1.73 31.19
C TYR A 151 14.74 2.91 30.35
N PRO A 152 14.51 4.10 30.94
CA PRO A 152 14.09 5.30 30.21
C PRO A 152 15.14 5.77 29.19
N GLN A 153 16.36 5.30 29.38
CA GLN A 153 17.49 5.47 28.47
C GLN A 153 17.66 4.31 27.47
N ALA A 154 16.82 3.26 27.49
CA ALA A 154 16.85 2.20 26.49
C ALA A 154 16.68 2.73 25.04
N PRO A 155 15.81 3.70 24.74
CA PRO A 155 15.74 4.28 23.40
C PRO A 155 17.06 4.94 22.99
N LEU A 156 17.71 5.65 23.92
CA LEU A 156 19.02 6.29 23.72
C LEU A 156 20.16 5.27 23.60
N LEU A 157 20.13 4.19 24.38
CA LEU A 157 21.09 3.11 24.33
C LEU A 157 20.99 2.32 23.03
N ILE A 158 19.77 2.04 22.56
CA ILE A 158 19.55 1.44 21.24
C ILE A 158 20.12 2.38 20.17
N LEU A 159 19.87 3.69 20.26
CA LEU A 159 20.43 4.68 19.34
C LEU A 159 21.97 4.74 19.37
N SER A 160 22.58 4.62 20.56
CA SER A 160 24.03 4.71 20.74
C SER A 160 24.78 3.43 20.40
N VAL A 161 24.14 2.27 20.56
CA VAL A 161 24.73 0.96 20.25
C VAL A 161 24.56 0.62 18.75
N THR A 162 23.56 1.18 18.09
CA THR A 162 23.33 1.04 16.64
C THR A 162 24.60 1.26 15.79
N PRO A 163 25.39 2.36 15.94
CA PRO A 163 26.60 2.55 15.15
C PRO A 163 27.72 1.53 15.44
N ILE A 164 27.80 1.00 16.66
CA ILE A 164 28.82 0.00 17.05
C ILE A 164 28.51 -1.35 16.39
N ILE A 165 27.24 -1.76 16.44
CA ILE A 165 26.78 -2.97 15.75
C ILE A 165 26.99 -2.82 14.23
N LEU A 166 26.72 -1.63 13.69
CA LEU A 166 26.94 -1.31 12.27
C LEU A 166 28.41 -1.49 11.87
N TYR A 167 29.34 -1.00 12.69
CA TYR A 167 30.79 -1.12 12.45
C TYR A 167 31.26 -2.58 12.42
N TRP A 168 30.82 -3.39 13.40
CA TRP A 168 31.17 -4.80 13.47
C TRP A 168 30.60 -5.61 12.29
N LEU A 169 29.38 -5.28 11.86
CA LEU A 169 28.76 -5.92 10.70
C LEU A 169 29.51 -5.59 9.40
N LEU A 170 29.88 -4.32 9.20
CA LEU A 170 30.70 -3.88 8.06
C LEU A 170 32.03 -4.63 8.00
N LYS A 171 32.71 -4.73 9.13
CA LYS A 171 33.99 -5.44 9.24
C LYS A 171 33.85 -6.94 8.94
N ALA A 172 32.77 -7.58 9.35
CA ALA A 172 32.52 -8.99 9.06
C ALA A 172 32.30 -9.26 7.57
N ILE A 173 31.64 -8.32 6.87
CA ILE A 173 31.38 -8.42 5.41
C ILE A 173 32.66 -8.14 4.60
N GLU A 174 33.49 -7.20 5.04
CA GLU A 174 34.74 -6.86 4.36
C GLU A 174 35.80 -7.96 4.53
N GLY A 175 35.85 -8.60 5.70
CA GLY A 175 36.74 -9.74 5.94
C GLY A 175 36.40 -11.00 5.14
N ASP A 176 35.20 -11.11 4.58
CA ASP A 176 34.79 -12.24 3.73
C ASP A 176 35.31 -12.08 2.28
N LYS A 177 35.37 -10.83 1.78
CA LYS A 177 35.86 -10.52 0.42
C LYS A 177 37.38 -10.70 0.27
N ASP A 178 38.14 -10.38 1.31
CA ASP A 178 39.60 -10.56 1.31
C ASP A 178 40.02 -12.04 1.30
N ASN A 179 39.12 -12.96 1.65
CA ASN A 179 39.35 -14.40 1.60
C ASN A 179 38.98 -15.03 0.25
N GLU A 180 38.07 -14.45 -0.53
CA GLU A 180 37.75 -14.90 -1.89
C GLU A 180 38.84 -14.52 -2.91
N GLU A 181 39.48 -13.34 -2.77
CA GLU A 181 40.55 -12.92 -3.70
C GLU A 181 41.88 -13.68 -3.54
N LYS A 182 42.07 -14.42 -2.45
CA LYS A 182 43.29 -15.21 -2.21
C LYS A 182 43.14 -16.71 -2.52
N GLY A 183 41.95 -17.12 -2.98
CA GLY A 183 41.63 -18.53 -3.25
C GLY A 183 41.36 -18.89 -4.72
N GLY A 184 41.58 -17.97 -5.67
CA GLY A 184 41.39 -18.19 -7.11
C GLY A 184 42.69 -18.43 -7.87
#